data_AF-A0A1M6BFR9-F1
#
_entry.id   AF-A0A1M6BFR9-F1
#
_cell.length_a   1.000
_cell.length_b   1.000
_cell.length_c   1.000
_cell.angle_alpha   90.00
_cell.angle_beta   90.00
_cell.angle_gamma   90.00
#
_symmetry.space_group_name_H-M   'P 1'
#
loop_
_entity.id
_entity.type
_entity.pdbx_description
1 polymer ?
#
loop_
_entity_poly.entity_id
_entity_poly.type
_entity_poly.pdbx_seq_one_letter_code
_entity_poly.pdbx_strand_id
1 'polypeptide(L)'
;MLTKSKNPSKSALTAFFAVLLVLFLAPSCFAELAGMGDASTSEQKSESGLKALIGLGGGNTMIADDGALFMSLRIGLDLKPLVAVGAWASTSIDDVRNYSAPIKQMINYKSFGAFVELFPLRFSEMSISVPIQVGGGVVNIMEADDEAFAPEDYFFTADMAAHFNYRLTKMLEISIGGGYRMFAGIEENYLDNMDFCTPFGELRFTVRE
;
A
#
# COMPACT_ATOMS: atom_id res chain seq x y z
N MET A 1 -31.26 -10.79 28.45
CA MET A 1 -31.54 -10.15 27.14
C MET A 1 -30.36 -10.47 26.23
N LEU A 2 -30.62 -11.11 25.10
CA LEU A 2 -29.67 -11.89 24.29
C LEU A 2 -28.56 -11.04 23.64
N THR A 3 -27.32 -11.53 23.73
CA THR A 3 -26.14 -11.03 23.00
C THR A 3 -26.28 -11.35 21.51
N LYS A 4 -26.43 -10.31 20.69
CA LYS A 4 -26.57 -10.42 19.23
C LYS A 4 -25.17 -10.57 18.63
N SER A 5 -24.88 -11.74 18.07
CA SER A 5 -23.66 -12.04 17.31
C SER A 5 -23.54 -11.10 16.10
N LYS A 6 -22.43 -10.37 16.01
CA LYS A 6 -22.08 -9.50 14.88
C LYS A 6 -21.61 -10.41 13.73
N ASN A 7 -22.48 -10.69 12.76
CA ASN A 7 -22.06 -11.34 11.52
C ASN A 7 -21.18 -10.36 10.73
N PRO A 8 -20.02 -10.81 10.20
CA PRO A 8 -19.20 -9.98 9.33
C PRO A 8 -20.00 -9.56 8.09
N SER A 9 -19.85 -8.30 7.66
CA SER A 9 -20.55 -7.78 6.49
C SER A 9 -20.16 -8.60 5.26
N LYS A 10 -21.14 -8.87 4.39
CA LYS A 10 -20.95 -9.69 3.19
C LYS A 10 -19.86 -9.13 2.25
N SER A 11 -19.56 -7.83 2.34
CA SER A 11 -18.50 -7.14 1.58
C SER A 11 -17.09 -7.43 2.10
N ALA A 12 -16.90 -7.53 3.43
CA ALA A 12 -15.62 -7.91 4.02
C ALA A 12 -15.27 -9.37 3.71
N LEU A 13 -16.28 -10.25 3.71
CA LEU A 13 -16.10 -11.66 3.34
C LEU A 13 -15.74 -11.84 1.86
N THR A 14 -16.34 -11.05 0.96
CA THR A 14 -16.02 -11.10 -0.48
C THR A 14 -14.65 -10.50 -0.78
N ALA A 15 -14.24 -9.42 -0.11
CA ALA A 15 -12.89 -8.87 -0.24
C ALA A 15 -11.82 -9.85 0.27
N PHE A 16 -12.07 -10.50 1.42
CA PHE A 16 -11.17 -11.52 1.95
C PHE A 16 -11.04 -12.73 1.02
N PHE A 17 -12.16 -13.21 0.45
CA PHE A 17 -12.13 -14.29 -0.54
C PHE A 17 -11.44 -13.89 -1.85
N ALA A 18 -11.59 -12.64 -2.31
CA ALA A 18 -10.92 -12.17 -3.52
C ALA A 18 -9.39 -12.08 -3.33
N VAL A 19 -8.93 -11.59 -2.18
CA VAL A 19 -7.49 -11.55 -1.83
C VAL A 19 -6.95 -12.98 -1.70
N LEU A 20 -7.69 -13.88 -1.05
CA LEU A 20 -7.31 -15.28 -0.94
C LEU A 20 -7.23 -15.96 -2.31
N LEU A 21 -8.19 -15.69 -3.20
CA LEU A 21 -8.22 -16.25 -4.57
C LEU A 21 -7.04 -15.77 -5.41
N VAL A 22 -6.65 -14.49 -5.30
CA VAL A 22 -5.47 -13.94 -5.99
C VAL A 22 -4.18 -14.56 -5.46
N LEU A 23 -4.11 -14.84 -4.15
CA LEU A 23 -2.95 -15.52 -3.53
C LEU A 23 -2.85 -17.00 -3.94
N PHE A 24 -3.97 -17.68 -4.23
CA PHE A 24 -3.98 -19.08 -4.68
C PHE A 24 -3.89 -19.27 -6.20
N LEU A 25 -4.18 -18.23 -7.01
CA LEU A 25 -4.01 -18.25 -8.48
C LEU A 25 -2.63 -17.81 -8.94
N ALA A 26 -1.83 -17.17 -8.08
CA ALA A 26 -0.45 -16.83 -8.39
C ALA A 26 0.41 -18.06 -8.78
N PRO A 27 0.40 -19.21 -8.05
CA PRO A 27 1.31 -20.31 -8.36
C PRO A 27 1.00 -21.06 -9.67
N SER A 28 -0.20 -20.96 -10.25
CA SER A 28 -0.51 -21.64 -11.53
C SER A 28 0.04 -20.91 -12.76
N CYS A 29 0.32 -19.60 -12.67
CA CYS A 29 1.00 -18.86 -13.76
C CYS A 29 2.51 -19.12 -13.80
N PHE A 30 3.11 -19.64 -12.72
CA PHE A 30 4.56 -19.90 -12.64
C PHE A 30 4.97 -21.33 -13.03
N ALA A 31 4.01 -22.26 -13.17
CA ALA A 31 4.31 -23.64 -13.57
C ALA A 31 4.55 -23.79 -15.09
N GLU A 32 3.92 -22.96 -15.93
CA GLU A 32 4.06 -23.08 -17.39
C GLU A 32 5.37 -22.51 -17.94
N LEU A 33 6.09 -21.65 -17.20
CA LEU A 33 7.38 -21.10 -17.65
C LEU A 33 8.59 -22.00 -17.35
N ALA A 34 8.42 -23.04 -16.53
CA ALA A 34 9.48 -23.99 -16.18
C ALA A 34 9.52 -25.25 -17.09
N GLY A 35 8.57 -25.38 -18.03
CA GLY A 35 8.32 -26.63 -18.76
C GLY A 35 8.72 -26.68 -20.24
N MET A 36 9.26 -25.61 -20.83
CA MET A 36 9.64 -25.60 -22.24
C MET A 36 11.11 -25.20 -22.43
N GLY A 37 11.98 -26.22 -22.50
CA GLY A 37 13.39 -26.02 -22.82
C GLY A 37 14.21 -27.29 -22.64
N ASP A 38 13.89 -28.33 -23.39
CA ASP A 38 14.75 -29.51 -23.48
C ASP A 38 15.95 -29.24 -24.41
N ALA A 39 17.10 -29.75 -23.98
CA ALA A 39 18.34 -30.04 -24.72
C ALA A 39 19.34 -28.91 -25.05
N SER A 40 20.56 -29.15 -24.53
CA SER A 40 21.90 -28.78 -25.01
C SER A 40 22.59 -27.50 -24.50
N THR A 41 23.56 -27.73 -23.61
CA THR A 41 24.94 -27.19 -23.64
C THR A 41 25.12 -25.67 -23.78
N SER A 42 25.24 -24.97 -22.65
CA SER A 42 26.37 -24.08 -22.31
C SER A 42 26.02 -23.25 -21.08
N GLU A 43 27.01 -23.00 -20.23
CA GLU A 43 26.94 -22.07 -19.11
C GLU A 43 26.58 -20.66 -19.61
N GLN A 44 25.29 -20.32 -19.62
CA GLN A 44 24.84 -18.94 -19.78
C GLN A 44 24.47 -18.40 -18.41
N LYS A 45 25.42 -17.65 -17.83
CA LYS A 45 25.18 -16.74 -16.70
C LYS A 45 24.30 -15.58 -17.21
N SER A 46 23.00 -15.81 -17.32
CA SER A 46 22.02 -14.75 -17.62
C SER A 46 21.76 -13.94 -16.34
N GLU A 47 22.65 -13.00 -16.02
CA GLU A 47 22.46 -11.98 -14.96
C GLU A 47 21.64 -10.79 -15.49
N SER A 48 20.46 -11.05 -16.08
CA SER A 48 19.59 -10.01 -16.65
C SER A 48 18.11 -10.39 -16.58
N GLY A 49 17.69 -11.02 -15.48
CA GLY A 49 16.27 -11.24 -15.19
C GLY A 49 15.66 -9.99 -14.59
N LEU A 50 14.54 -9.52 -15.16
CA LEU A 50 13.68 -8.56 -14.50
C LEU A 50 13.11 -9.22 -13.23
N LYS A 51 13.28 -8.59 -12.08
CA LYS A 51 12.96 -9.21 -10.78
C LYS A 51 11.65 -8.65 -10.27
N ALA A 52 10.69 -9.50 -9.92
CA ALA A 52 9.41 -9.06 -9.38
C ALA A 52 9.53 -8.73 -7.88
N LEU A 53 8.67 -7.83 -7.42
CA LEU A 53 8.48 -7.56 -6.00
C LEU A 53 7.01 -7.52 -5.63
N ILE A 54 6.71 -7.99 -4.42
CA ILE A 54 5.43 -7.79 -3.74
C ILE A 54 5.71 -7.30 -2.32
N GLY A 55 5.04 -6.21 -1.93
CA GLY A 55 5.21 -5.57 -0.64
C GLY A 55 3.89 -5.42 0.08
N LEU A 56 3.86 -5.78 1.36
CA LEU A 56 2.77 -5.47 2.27
C LEU A 56 3.31 -4.58 3.38
N GLY A 57 2.67 -3.45 3.59
CA GLY A 57 3.08 -2.49 4.60
C GLY A 57 1.90 -1.82 5.27
N GLY A 58 2.22 -1.05 6.29
CA GLY A 58 1.25 -0.24 7.00
C GLY A 58 1.95 0.63 8.02
N GLY A 59 1.21 1.56 8.58
CA GLY A 59 1.75 2.47 9.57
C GLY A 59 0.75 3.52 9.97
N ASN A 60 1.26 4.61 10.51
CA ASN A 60 0.46 5.69 11.09
C ASN A 60 0.60 6.97 10.27
N THR A 61 -0.48 7.75 10.25
CA THR A 61 -0.62 9.02 9.54
C THR A 61 -1.56 9.92 10.36
N MET A 62 -1.65 11.22 10.08
CA MET A 62 -2.68 12.08 10.68
C MET A 62 -3.69 12.49 9.61
N ILE A 63 -4.98 12.43 9.94
CA ILE A 63 -6.07 12.88 9.05
C ILE A 63 -7.05 13.66 9.91
N ALA A 64 -7.35 14.90 9.51
CA ALA A 64 -8.22 15.82 10.25
C ALA A 64 -7.79 15.94 11.74
N ASP A 65 -6.48 16.10 11.95
CA ASP A 65 -5.82 16.12 13.28
C ASP A 65 -6.03 14.85 14.15
N ASP A 66 -6.61 13.78 13.59
CA ASP A 66 -6.77 12.50 14.27
C ASP A 66 -5.71 11.49 13.80
N GLY A 67 -5.26 10.65 14.74
CA GLY A 67 -4.30 9.61 14.45
C GLY A 67 -4.97 8.50 13.64
N ALA A 68 -4.42 8.22 12.46
CA ALA A 68 -4.96 7.25 11.52
C ALA A 68 -3.94 6.12 11.23
N LEU A 69 -4.44 4.92 10.98
CA LEU A 69 -3.67 3.75 10.57
C LEU A 69 -4.02 3.40 9.13
N PHE A 70 -2.99 3.09 8.34
CA PHE A 70 -3.16 2.65 6.97
C PHE A 70 -2.45 1.34 6.72
N MET A 71 -2.96 0.62 5.72
CA MET A 71 -2.32 -0.55 5.14
C MET A 71 -2.07 -0.28 3.65
N SER A 72 -0.98 -0.82 3.12
CA SER A 72 -0.57 -0.66 1.72
C SER A 72 -0.12 -2.00 1.14
N LEU A 73 -0.54 -2.25 -0.10
CA LEU A 73 -0.04 -3.32 -0.97
C LEU A 73 0.74 -2.68 -2.12
N ARG A 74 1.91 -3.24 -2.43
CA ARG A 74 2.74 -2.84 -3.57
C ARG A 74 3.08 -4.05 -4.42
N ILE A 75 3.05 -3.87 -5.73
CA ILE A 75 3.51 -4.86 -6.71
C ILE A 75 4.39 -4.13 -7.73
N GLY A 76 5.49 -4.74 -8.14
CA GLY A 76 6.42 -4.04 -9.01
C GLY A 76 7.56 -4.89 -9.53
N LEU A 77 8.53 -4.21 -10.13
CA LEU A 77 9.67 -4.79 -10.82
C LEU A 77 10.93 -4.00 -10.44
N ASP A 78 11.98 -4.72 -10.07
CA ASP A 78 13.34 -4.20 -9.93
C ASP A 78 13.96 -4.11 -11.33
N LEU A 79 14.00 -2.88 -11.88
CA LEU A 79 14.55 -2.62 -13.21
C LEU A 79 16.08 -2.65 -13.21
N LYS A 80 16.67 -2.15 -12.12
CA LYS A 80 18.11 -2.08 -11.89
C LYS A 80 18.39 -2.29 -10.42
N PRO A 81 19.65 -2.58 -10.02
CA PRO A 81 20.02 -2.68 -8.60
C PRO A 81 19.70 -1.44 -7.76
N LEU A 82 19.40 -0.30 -8.38
CA LEU A 82 19.15 0.97 -7.71
C LEU A 82 17.74 1.54 -7.91
N VAL A 83 16.90 0.88 -8.72
CA VAL A 83 15.57 1.40 -9.09
C VAL A 83 14.55 0.27 -9.16
N ALA A 84 13.46 0.44 -8.42
CA ALA A 84 12.25 -0.35 -8.53
C ALA A 84 11.09 0.54 -9.00
N VAL A 85 10.16 -0.02 -9.75
CA VAL A 85 8.92 0.67 -10.17
C VAL A 85 7.74 -0.25 -10.00
N GLY A 86 6.54 0.31 -9.85
CA GLY A 86 5.34 -0.52 -9.77
C GLY A 86 4.09 0.26 -9.46
N ALA A 87 3.09 -0.49 -9.00
CA ALA A 87 1.81 0.03 -8.55
C ALA A 87 1.63 -0.22 -7.05
N TRP A 88 0.82 0.62 -6.43
CA TRP A 88 0.46 0.49 -5.03
C TRP A 88 -1.03 0.78 -4.82
N ALA A 89 -1.58 0.23 -3.75
CA ALA A 89 -2.90 0.54 -3.24
C ALA A 89 -2.81 0.69 -1.72
N SER A 90 -3.58 1.60 -1.13
CA SER A 90 -3.64 1.82 0.30
C SER A 90 -5.06 2.12 0.76
N THR A 91 -5.37 1.74 1.99
CA THR A 91 -6.65 1.99 2.66
C THR A 91 -6.40 2.36 4.11
N SER A 92 -7.20 3.28 4.66
CA SER A 92 -7.28 3.39 6.12
C SER A 92 -7.93 2.13 6.70
N ILE A 93 -7.50 1.75 7.90
CA ILE A 93 -8.01 0.57 8.63
C ILE A 93 -8.67 0.94 9.96
N ASP A 94 -8.67 2.21 10.33
CA ASP A 94 -9.31 2.74 11.53
C ASP A 94 -10.40 3.76 11.23
N ASP A 95 -11.21 4.00 12.27
CA ASP A 95 -12.31 4.95 12.26
C ASP A 95 -11.76 6.35 12.58
N VAL A 96 -11.29 7.06 11.56
CA VAL A 96 -10.79 8.44 11.66
C VAL A 96 -11.96 9.39 11.89
N ARG A 97 -11.86 10.28 12.89
CA ARG A 97 -12.95 11.23 13.21
C ARG A 97 -12.65 12.63 12.71
N ASN A 98 -13.61 13.24 12.01
CA ASN A 98 -13.58 14.66 11.72
C ASN A 98 -14.06 15.46 12.95
N TYR A 99 -13.15 16.13 13.66
CA TYR A 99 -13.51 17.02 14.77
C TYR A 99 -13.92 18.42 14.34
N SER A 100 -13.65 18.80 13.08
CA SER A 100 -13.98 20.11 12.52
C SER A 100 -15.45 20.20 12.05
N ALA A 101 -16.09 19.06 11.80
CA ALA A 101 -17.49 19.00 11.40
C ALA A 101 -18.46 19.18 12.59
N PRO A 102 -19.62 19.87 12.40
CA PRO A 102 -20.65 20.01 13.43
C PRO A 102 -21.28 18.68 13.87
N ILE A 103 -21.31 17.70 12.97
CA ILE A 103 -21.78 16.34 13.19
C ILE A 103 -20.56 15.43 13.13
N LYS A 104 -20.44 14.48 14.07
CA LYS A 104 -19.34 13.52 14.07
C LYS A 104 -19.38 12.69 12.78
N GLN A 105 -18.30 12.76 12.04
CA GLN A 105 -18.11 12.07 10.77
C GLN A 105 -16.94 11.09 10.88
N MET A 106 -17.10 9.91 10.27
CA MET A 106 -16.03 8.94 10.12
C MET A 106 -15.46 8.99 8.70
N ILE A 107 -14.14 9.06 8.59
CA ILE A 107 -13.43 9.19 7.32
C ILE A 107 -12.78 7.85 6.96
N ASN A 108 -13.11 7.32 5.77
CA ASN A 108 -12.41 6.18 5.18
C ASN A 108 -11.86 6.58 3.81
N TYR A 109 -10.54 6.53 3.66
CA TYR A 109 -9.91 6.83 2.37
C TYR A 109 -9.27 5.58 1.77
N LYS A 110 -9.34 5.52 0.43
CA LYS A 110 -8.67 4.51 -0.39
C LYS A 110 -7.91 5.21 -1.48
N SER A 111 -6.67 4.80 -1.71
CA SER A 111 -5.81 5.38 -2.73
C SER A 111 -5.09 4.29 -3.51
N PHE A 112 -4.75 4.60 -4.75
CA PHE A 112 -3.96 3.74 -5.61
C PHE A 112 -3.14 4.59 -6.56
N GLY A 113 -2.05 4.02 -7.07
CA GLY A 113 -1.18 4.76 -7.97
C GLY A 113 0.03 3.98 -8.39
N ALA A 114 1.03 4.74 -8.84
CA ALA A 114 2.33 4.22 -9.23
C ALA A 114 3.40 4.67 -8.23
N PHE A 115 4.48 3.90 -8.17
CA PHE A 115 5.65 4.27 -7.38
C PHE A 115 6.93 4.08 -8.18
N VAL A 116 7.93 4.86 -7.81
CA VAL A 116 9.34 4.62 -8.09
C VAL A 116 10.08 4.58 -6.77
N GLU A 117 10.94 3.59 -6.58
CA GLU A 117 11.77 3.46 -5.38
C GLU A 117 13.23 3.47 -5.77
N LEU A 118 13.95 4.46 -5.24
CA LEU A 118 15.37 4.64 -5.48
C LEU A 118 16.15 4.05 -4.31
N PHE A 119 17.27 3.38 -4.58
CA PHE A 119 18.16 2.82 -3.56
C PHE A 119 19.51 3.55 -3.60
N PRO A 120 19.62 4.78 -3.07
CA PRO A 120 20.87 5.54 -3.11
C PRO A 120 22.04 4.83 -2.42
N LEU A 121 21.75 3.98 -1.41
CA LEU A 121 22.76 3.22 -0.69
C LEU A 121 22.29 1.77 -0.54
N ARG A 122 23.12 0.82 -0.98
CA ARG A 122 22.86 -0.62 -0.84
C ARG A 122 24.15 -1.34 -0.46
N PHE A 123 24.15 -1.93 0.72
CA PHE A 123 25.17 -2.79 1.28
C PHE A 123 24.58 -4.21 1.40
N SER A 124 25.43 -5.24 1.45
CA SER A 124 25.06 -6.68 1.47
C SER A 124 23.61 -6.99 1.89
N GLU A 125 23.27 -6.72 3.15
CA GLU A 125 21.95 -7.01 3.75
C GLU A 125 21.16 -5.74 4.10
N MET A 126 21.73 -4.55 3.91
CA MET A 126 21.14 -3.29 4.34
C MET A 126 21.06 -2.30 3.18
N SER A 127 19.94 -1.59 3.05
CA SER A 127 19.87 -0.50 2.08
C SER A 127 19.05 0.66 2.60
N ILE A 128 19.35 1.86 2.11
CA ILE A 128 18.48 3.02 2.28
C ILE A 128 17.73 3.20 0.97
N SER A 129 16.41 3.37 1.06
CA SER A 129 15.59 3.63 -0.10
C SER A 129 14.72 4.85 0.07
N VAL A 130 14.35 5.44 -1.06
CA VAL A 130 13.51 6.62 -1.18
C VAL A 130 12.35 6.26 -2.12
N PRO A 131 11.23 5.76 -1.59
CA PRO A 131 10.03 5.56 -2.39
C PRO A 131 9.32 6.90 -2.62
N ILE A 132 8.98 7.14 -3.88
CA ILE A 132 8.16 8.24 -4.35
C ILE A 132 6.89 7.61 -4.92
N GLN A 133 5.73 8.01 -4.41
CA GLN A 133 4.43 7.50 -4.80
C GLN A 133 3.59 8.65 -5.34
N VAL A 134 2.90 8.42 -6.44
CA VAL A 134 1.92 9.36 -6.99
C VAL A 134 0.67 8.59 -7.36
N GLY A 135 -0.49 9.17 -7.12
CA GLY A 135 -1.74 8.48 -7.37
C GLY A 135 -2.95 9.36 -7.11
N GLY A 136 -4.07 8.68 -6.95
CA GLY A 136 -5.31 9.31 -6.54
C GLY A 136 -6.18 8.33 -5.77
N GLY A 137 -7.31 8.82 -5.30
CA GLY A 137 -8.16 8.02 -4.44
C GLY A 137 -9.52 8.63 -4.23
N VAL A 138 -10.25 8.01 -3.32
CA VAL A 138 -11.57 8.44 -2.86
C VAL A 138 -11.56 8.58 -1.35
N VAL A 139 -12.13 9.68 -0.87
CA VAL A 139 -12.54 9.83 0.52
C VAL A 139 -14.02 9.50 0.59
N ASN A 140 -14.37 8.62 1.52
CA ASN A 140 -15.74 8.33 1.86
C ASN A 140 -15.97 8.79 3.28
N ILE A 141 -17.02 9.58 3.48
CA ILE A 141 -17.41 10.04 4.81
C ILE A 141 -18.72 9.35 5.17
N MET A 142 -18.87 9.04 6.45
CA MET A 142 -20.10 8.53 7.02
C MET A 142 -20.46 9.36 8.22
N GLU A 143 -21.65 9.95 8.21
CA GLU A 143 -22.21 10.66 9.36
C GLU A 143 -22.66 9.66 10.42
N ALA A 144 -22.73 10.11 11.68
CA ALA A 144 -23.06 9.25 12.82
C ALA A 144 -24.43 8.54 12.72
N ASP A 145 -25.36 9.07 11.94
CA ASP A 145 -26.72 8.53 11.75
C ASP A 145 -26.88 7.76 10.43
N ASP A 146 -25.83 7.66 9.61
CA ASP A 146 -25.86 6.96 8.32
C ASP A 146 -25.33 5.52 8.43
N GLU A 147 -25.95 4.59 7.69
CA GLU A 147 -25.59 3.17 7.71
C GLU A 147 -24.52 2.80 6.65
N ALA A 148 -24.13 3.74 5.78
CA ALA A 148 -23.21 3.47 4.67
C ALA A 148 -22.29 4.65 4.34
N PHE A 149 -21.05 4.33 3.96
CA PHE A 149 -20.12 5.27 3.36
C PHE A 149 -20.56 5.63 1.94
N ALA A 150 -20.78 6.92 1.67
CA ALA A 150 -20.92 7.45 0.31
C ALA A 150 -19.56 7.99 -0.16
N PRO A 151 -19.14 7.72 -1.42
CA PRO A 151 -17.98 8.40 -1.99
C PRO A 151 -18.33 9.86 -2.22
N GLU A 152 -17.58 10.75 -1.59
CA GLU A 152 -17.86 12.18 -1.62
C GLU A 152 -16.84 12.91 -2.49
N ASP A 153 -15.56 12.66 -2.24
CA ASP A 153 -14.48 13.37 -2.92
C ASP A 153 -13.43 12.46 -3.55
N TYR A 154 -12.92 12.91 -4.68
CA TYR A 154 -11.76 12.33 -5.35
C TYR A 154 -10.55 13.23 -5.15
N PHE A 155 -9.41 12.63 -4.81
CA PHE A 155 -8.17 13.38 -4.57
C PHE A 155 -7.01 12.82 -5.38
N PHE A 156 -5.98 13.65 -5.53
CA PHE A 156 -4.64 13.27 -5.91
C PHE A 156 -3.74 13.20 -4.68
N THR A 157 -2.80 12.27 -4.68
CA THR A 157 -1.83 12.10 -3.58
C THR A 157 -0.43 11.96 -4.13
N ALA A 158 0.52 12.53 -3.41
CA ALA A 158 1.94 12.37 -3.65
C ALA A 158 2.66 12.13 -2.32
N ASP A 159 3.44 11.05 -2.26
CA ASP A 159 4.18 10.67 -1.07
C ASP A 159 5.67 10.59 -1.40
N MET A 160 6.50 11.06 -0.48
CA MET A 160 7.93 10.84 -0.51
C MET A 160 8.39 10.42 0.89
N ALA A 161 9.17 9.34 0.97
CA ALA A 161 9.67 8.80 2.23
C ALA A 161 11.14 8.41 2.16
N ALA A 162 11.72 8.15 3.32
CA ALA A 162 13.04 7.54 3.46
C ALA A 162 12.93 6.29 4.34
N HIS A 163 13.39 5.15 3.81
CA HIS A 163 13.31 3.86 4.48
C HIS A 163 14.70 3.29 4.73
N PHE A 164 14.89 2.71 5.91
CA PHE A 164 15.94 1.75 6.18
C PHE A 164 15.42 0.35 5.90
N ASN A 165 16.13 -0.40 5.07
CA ASN A 165 15.77 -1.74 4.64
C ASN A 165 16.78 -2.75 5.15
N TYR A 166 16.29 -3.82 5.76
CA TYR A 166 17.07 -4.96 6.21
C TYR A 166 16.59 -6.24 5.52
N ARG A 167 17.50 -6.92 4.84
CA ARG A 167 17.24 -8.17 4.12
C ARG A 167 17.36 -9.34 5.08
N LEU A 168 16.22 -9.85 5.54
CA LEU A 168 16.16 -10.97 6.49
C LEU A 168 16.50 -12.31 5.82
N THR A 169 16.08 -12.51 4.57
CA THR A 169 16.42 -13.69 3.76
C THR A 169 16.79 -13.26 2.34
N LYS A 170 17.23 -14.19 1.48
CA LYS A 170 17.54 -13.86 0.07
C LYS A 170 16.38 -13.16 -0.66
N MET A 171 15.14 -13.40 -0.24
CA MET A 171 13.94 -12.85 -0.84
C MET A 171 13.21 -11.83 0.04
N LEU A 172 13.23 -12.00 1.36
CA LEU A 172 12.46 -11.17 2.29
C LEU A 172 13.26 -9.97 2.80
N GLU A 173 12.71 -8.79 2.62
CA GLU A 173 13.23 -7.49 3.07
C GLU A 173 12.21 -6.81 3.98
N ILE A 174 12.68 -6.33 5.13
CA ILE A 174 11.89 -5.54 6.08
C ILE A 174 12.35 -4.09 5.96
N SER A 175 11.43 -3.18 5.68
CA SER A 175 11.65 -1.74 5.63
C SER A 175 10.98 -1.07 6.81
N ILE A 176 11.69 -0.17 7.48
CA ILE A 176 11.12 0.78 8.44
C ILE A 176 11.50 2.19 8.02
N GLY A 177 10.54 3.11 8.07
CA GLY A 177 10.81 4.49 7.74
C GLY A 177 9.58 5.36 7.88
N GLY A 178 9.64 6.49 7.18
CA GLY A 178 8.56 7.46 7.19
C GLY A 178 8.81 8.55 6.18
N GLY A 179 7.81 9.37 5.97
CA GLY A 179 7.81 10.39 4.94
C GLY A 179 6.78 11.45 5.18
N TYR A 180 6.51 12.20 4.13
CA TYR A 180 5.44 13.18 4.09
C TYR A 180 4.51 12.87 2.93
N ARG A 181 3.21 12.98 3.19
CA ARG A 181 2.15 12.76 2.22
C ARG A 181 1.45 14.08 1.94
N MET A 182 1.23 14.36 0.66
CA MET A 182 0.53 15.55 0.18
C MET A 182 -0.74 15.14 -0.55
N PHE A 183 -1.83 15.83 -0.29
CA PHE A 183 -3.13 15.64 -0.95
C PHE A 183 -3.52 16.89 -1.74
N ALA A 184 -4.30 16.70 -2.79
CA ALA A 184 -4.91 17.77 -3.57
C ALA A 184 -6.29 17.35 -4.08
N GLY A 185 -7.25 18.27 -4.08
CA GLY A 185 -8.61 18.05 -4.58
C GLY A 185 -9.64 17.63 -3.53
N ILE A 186 -9.32 17.75 -2.24
CA ILE A 186 -10.27 17.57 -1.14
C ILE A 186 -10.85 18.95 -0.80
N GLU A 187 -12.16 19.12 -1.01
CA GLU A 187 -12.86 20.40 -0.79
C GLU A 187 -14.29 20.22 -0.24
N GLU A 188 -14.63 19.07 0.34
CA GLU A 188 -15.96 18.77 0.87
C GLU A 188 -15.98 18.59 2.40
N ASN A 189 -17.14 18.82 3.02
CA ASN A 189 -17.41 18.46 4.44
C ASN A 189 -16.44 19.04 5.49
N TYR A 190 -16.10 20.33 5.34
CA TYR A 190 -15.19 21.04 6.25
C TYR A 190 -13.77 20.46 6.29
N LEU A 191 -13.41 19.67 5.28
CA LEU A 191 -12.07 19.18 5.09
C LEU A 191 -11.39 19.97 3.97
N ASP A 192 -10.11 20.25 4.16
CA ASP A 192 -9.24 20.75 3.13
C ASP A 192 -8.06 19.79 2.88
N ASN A 193 -7.24 20.13 1.88
CA ASN A 193 -6.06 19.33 1.57
C ASN A 193 -5.04 19.28 2.74
N MET A 194 -4.96 20.34 3.54
CA MET A 194 -4.01 20.45 4.64
C MET A 194 -4.36 19.49 5.78
N ASP A 195 -5.65 19.22 6.00
CA ASP A 195 -6.13 18.24 6.97
C ASP A 195 -5.63 16.82 6.69
N PHE A 196 -5.20 16.54 5.46
CA PHE A 196 -4.64 15.25 5.05
C PHE A 196 -3.13 15.30 4.83
N CYS A 197 -2.52 16.48 4.70
CA CYS A 197 -1.09 16.65 4.45
C CYS A 197 -0.29 16.43 5.74
N THR A 198 0.36 15.28 5.86
CA THR A 198 0.88 14.81 7.14
C THR A 198 2.20 14.06 6.99
N PRO A 199 3.06 14.09 8.03
CA PRO A 199 4.06 13.05 8.19
C PRO A 199 3.40 11.68 8.39
N PHE A 200 4.07 10.62 7.96
CA PHE A 200 3.65 9.25 8.21
C PHE A 200 4.85 8.37 8.59
N GLY A 201 4.58 7.32 9.37
CA GLY A 201 5.48 6.21 9.60
C GLY A 201 5.03 4.98 8.82
N GLU A 202 5.97 4.15 8.36
CA GLU A 202 5.68 2.91 7.63
C GLU A 202 6.61 1.77 8.08
N LEU A 203 6.01 0.60 8.29
CA LEU A 203 6.67 -0.69 8.35
C LEU A 203 6.21 -1.51 7.14
N ARG A 204 7.15 -2.08 6.39
CA ARG A 204 6.86 -2.80 5.14
C ARG A 204 7.66 -4.08 5.03
N PHE A 205 7.02 -5.15 4.59
CA PHE A 205 7.60 -6.44 4.28
C PHE A 205 7.55 -6.63 2.77
N THR A 206 8.71 -6.79 2.13
CA THR A 206 8.84 -6.92 0.69
C THR A 206 9.49 -8.25 0.34
N VAL A 207 8.84 -9.02 -0.52
CA VAL A 207 9.43 -10.20 -1.15
C VAL A 207 9.96 -9.77 -2.51
N ARG A 208 11.24 -10.04 -2.78
CA ARG A 208 11.95 -9.74 -4.03
C ARG A 208 12.53 -11.04 -4.59
N GLU A 209 12.29 -11.31 -5.87
CA GLU A 209 12.89 -12.45 -6.60
C GLU A 209 14.27 -12.10 -7.17
#